data_AF-A0A2C8F3L1-F1
#
_entry.id   AF-A0A2C8F3L1-F1
#
_cell.length_a   1.000
_cell.length_b   1.000
_cell.length_c   1.000
_cell.angle_alpha   90.00
_cell.angle_beta   90.00
_cell.angle_gamma   90.00
#
_symmetry.space_group_name_H-M   'P 1'
#
loop_
_entity.id
_entity.type
_entity.pdbx_description
1 polymer ?
#
loop_
_entity_poly.entity_id
_entity_poly.type
_entity_poly.pdbx_seq_one_letter_code
_entity_poly.pdbx_strand_id
1 'polypeptide(L)'
;MKKRVVFIKEFCEIMGLTEHSVRSHLQRSSLQSDGIGVLPKPFKLGRKLAWTTDMIMAFLEKKELEAVGFDSSQKQLCKNPKQKG
;
A
#
# COMPACT_ATOMS: atom_id res chain seq x y z
N MET A 1 4.15 15.88 20.12
CA MET A 1 5.19 15.44 19.16
C MET A 1 5.14 16.33 17.93
N LYS A 2 6.28 16.81 17.41
CA LYS A 2 6.32 17.61 16.16
C LYS A 2 6.11 16.66 14.98
N LYS A 3 5.11 16.92 14.13
CA LYS A 3 4.86 16.14 12.91
C LYS A 3 6.00 16.37 11.93
N ARG A 4 6.83 15.34 11.71
CA ARG A 4 7.93 15.41 10.74
C ARG A 4 7.41 15.10 9.34
N VAL A 5 7.79 15.94 8.39
CA VAL A 5 7.44 15.79 6.97
C VAL A 5 8.50 14.93 6.28
N VAL A 6 8.06 13.96 5.51
CA VAL A 6 8.89 13.04 4.71
C VAL A 6 8.61 13.30 3.24
N PHE A 7 9.66 13.55 2.46
CA PHE A 7 9.53 13.79 1.01
C PHE A 7 9.74 12.51 0.20
N ILE A 8 9.39 12.55 -1.08
CA ILE A 8 9.42 11.37 -1.96
C ILE A 8 10.73 10.57 -1.94
N LYS A 9 11.90 11.23 -1.88
CA LYS A 9 13.18 10.52 -1.83
C LYS A 9 13.32 9.68 -0.56
N GLU A 10 13.09 10.30 0.59
CA GLU A 10 13.14 9.63 1.88
C GLU A 10 12.03 8.58 2.03
N PHE A 11 10.83 8.85 1.51
CA PHE A 11 9.75 7.86 1.45
C PHE A 11 10.17 6.62 0.64
N CYS A 12 10.84 6.81 -0.50
CA CYS A 12 11.36 5.71 -1.32
C CYS A 12 12.39 4.87 -0.55
N GLU A 13 13.28 5.51 0.21
CA GLU A 13 14.26 4.82 1.07
C GLU A 13 13.58 4.00 2.17
N ILE A 14 12.60 4.58 2.87
CA ILE A 14 11.84 3.87 3.92
C ILE A 14 11.10 2.66 3.34
N MET A 15 10.52 2.82 2.15
CA MET A 15 9.70 1.79 1.52
C MET A 15 10.50 0.76 0.72
N GLY A 16 11.81 0.99 0.49
CA GLY A 16 12.62 0.16 -0.41
C GLY A 16 12.14 0.20 -1.86
N LEU A 17 11.57 1.32 -2.30
CA LEU A 17 10.99 1.48 -3.65
C LEU A 17 11.75 2.51 -4.48
N THR A 18 11.61 2.44 -5.80
CA THR A 18 12.12 3.50 -6.68
C THR A 18 11.11 4.64 -6.82
N GLU A 19 11.60 5.87 -7.02
CA GLU A 19 10.73 7.04 -7.25
C GLU A 19 9.81 6.84 -8.46
N HIS A 20 10.29 6.16 -9.51
CA HIS A 20 9.48 5.80 -10.66
C HIS A 20 8.30 4.90 -10.28
N SER A 21 8.53 3.87 -9.47
CA SER A 21 7.48 2.94 -9.01
C SER A 21 6.43 3.67 -8.18
N VAL A 22 6.86 4.54 -7.26
CA VAL A 22 5.96 5.35 -6.44
C VAL A 22 5.11 6.28 -7.32
N ARG A 23 5.73 7.03 -8.23
CA ARG A 23 5.00 7.94 -9.14
C ARG A 23 4.02 7.20 -10.04
N SER A 24 4.45 6.09 -10.61
CA SER A 24 3.60 5.25 -11.46
C SER A 24 2.42 4.67 -10.68
N HIS A 25 2.64 4.21 -9.45
CA HIS A 25 1.56 3.77 -8.56
C HIS A 25 0.58 4.90 -8.23
N LEU A 26 1.07 6.09 -7.88
CA LEU A 26 0.23 7.25 -7.57
C LEU A 26 -0.59 7.73 -8.76
N GLN A 27 -0.07 7.59 -9.99
CA GLN A 27 -0.81 7.90 -11.22
C GLN A 27 -1.88 6.85 -11.52
N ARG A 28 -1.59 5.57 -11.29
CA ARG A 28 -2.51 4.45 -11.56
C ARG A 28 -3.57 4.26 -10.48
N SER A 29 -3.34 4.76 -9.26
CA SER A 29 -4.25 4.62 -8.11
C SER A 29 -5.62 5.32 -8.29
N SER A 30 -5.91 5.93 -9.44
CA SER A 30 -7.28 6.30 -9.84
C SER A 30 -8.14 5.09 -10.24
N LEU A 31 -7.55 3.91 -10.46
CA LEU A 31 -8.20 2.65 -10.80
C LEU A 31 -7.70 1.59 -9.80
N GLN A 32 -8.56 1.08 -8.92
CA GLN A 32 -8.17 0.10 -7.88
C GLN A 32 -7.90 -1.32 -8.45
N SER A 33 -7.19 -2.11 -7.61
CA SER A 33 -7.01 -3.58 -7.61
C SER A 33 -5.93 -4.06 -8.59
N ASP A 34 -4.83 -4.72 -8.20
CA ASP A 34 -4.73 -5.95 -7.42
C ASP A 34 -3.35 -6.10 -6.71
N GLY A 35 -3.34 -6.71 -5.52
CA GLY A 35 -2.15 -7.40 -4.95
C GLY A 35 -1.11 -6.59 -4.17
N ILE A 36 -0.87 -5.31 -4.49
CA ILE A 36 0.03 -4.45 -3.70
C ILE A 36 -0.81 -3.36 -3.04
N GLY A 37 -1.23 -3.60 -1.79
CA GLY A 37 -2.10 -2.65 -1.07
C GLY A 37 -1.59 -1.20 -1.18
N VAL A 38 -2.54 -0.31 -1.46
CA VAL A 38 -2.38 1.04 -1.98
C VAL A 38 -1.42 1.88 -1.14
N LEU A 39 -0.38 2.46 -1.75
CA LEU A 39 0.55 3.37 -1.05
C LEU A 39 -0.22 4.54 -0.42
N PRO A 40 0.23 5.07 0.73
CA PRO A 40 -0.44 6.21 1.36
C PRO A 40 -0.43 7.41 0.40
N LYS A 41 -1.57 8.10 0.31
CA LYS A 41 -1.74 9.23 -0.61
C LYS A 41 -0.92 10.44 -0.12
N PRO A 42 0.03 10.96 -0.93
CA PRO A 42 0.79 12.15 -0.54
C PRO A 42 -0.09 13.39 -0.55
N PHE A 43 0.34 14.39 0.20
CA PHE A 43 -0.06 15.78 0.00
C PHE A 43 1.02 16.55 -0.75
N LYS A 44 0.64 17.69 -1.34
CA LYS A 44 1.58 18.60 -1.98
C LYS A 44 2.10 19.61 -0.96
N LEU A 45 3.43 19.73 -0.86
CA LEU A 45 4.10 20.80 -0.14
C LEU A 45 4.93 21.60 -1.16
N GLY A 46 4.33 22.68 -1.66
CA GLY A 46 4.81 23.39 -2.84
C GLY A 46 4.78 22.49 -4.08
N ARG A 47 5.93 22.31 -4.73
CA ARG A 47 6.10 21.45 -5.91
C ARG A 47 6.47 19.99 -5.56
N LYS A 48 6.64 19.67 -4.29
CA LYS A 48 7.10 18.35 -3.83
C LYS A 48 5.95 17.52 -3.27
N LEU A 49 6.04 16.20 -3.48
CA LEU A 49 5.18 15.22 -2.82
C LEU A 49 5.73 14.93 -1.42
N ALA A 50 4.83 14.93 -0.44
CA ALA A 50 5.16 14.82 0.96
C ALA A 50 4.15 13.94 1.71
N TRP A 51 4.65 13.34 2.79
CA TRP A 51 3.92 12.53 3.74
C TRP A 51 4.25 13.01 5.15
N THR A 52 3.40 12.66 6.11
CA THR A 52 3.76 12.78 7.53
C THR A 52 4.30 11.44 8.01
N THR A 53 5.16 11.47 9.02
CA THR A 53 5.68 10.24 9.63
C THR A 53 4.54 9.38 10.17
N ASP A 54 3.55 9.98 10.84
CA ASP A 54 2.36 9.30 11.35
C ASP A 54 1.62 8.50 10.26
N MET A 55 1.50 9.07 9.06
CA MET A 55 0.83 8.42 7.93
C MET A 55 1.62 7.22 7.41
N ILE A 56 2.95 7.32 7.38
CA ILE A 56 3.83 6.22 6.96
C ILE A 56 3.76 5.09 7.99
N MET A 57 3.85 5.42 9.28
CA MET A 57 3.77 4.43 10.37
C MET A 57 2.43 3.70 10.35
N ALA A 58 1.30 4.42 10.27
CA ALA A 58 -0.02 3.81 10.20
C ALA A 58 -0.18 2.88 8.98
N PHE A 59 0.46 3.21 7.86
CA PHE A 59 0.47 2.35 6.68
C PHE A 59 1.27 1.05 6.91
N LEU A 60 2.45 1.16 7.51
CA LEU A 60 3.29 0.00 7.83
C LEU A 60 2.61 -0.93 8.85
N GLU A 61 2.01 -0.37 9.90
CA GLU A 61 1.24 -1.12 10.89
C GLU A 61 0.06 -1.85 10.24
N LYS A 62 -0.67 -1.17 9.35
CA LYS A 62 -1.77 -1.81 8.60
C LYS A 62 -1.26 -2.97 7.74
N LYS A 63 -0.10 -2.80 7.08
CA LYS A 63 0.51 -3.84 6.26
C LYS A 63 0.94 -5.06 7.07
N GLU A 64 1.47 -4.83 8.25
CA GLU A 64 1.83 -5.90 9.19
C GLU A 64 0.58 -6.65 9.66
N LEU A 65 -0.48 -5.94 10.03
CA LEU A 65 -1.77 -6.55 10.43
C LEU A 65 -2.41 -7.35 9.29
N GLU A 66 -2.34 -6.87 8.04
CA GLU A 66 -2.82 -7.61 6.86
C GLU A 66 -1.99 -8.88 6.61
N ALA A 67 -0.66 -8.82 6.82
CA ALA A 67 0.23 -9.97 6.67
C ALA A 67 -0.03 -11.03 7.75
N VAL A 68 -0.28 -10.62 9.00
CA VAL A 68 -0.56 -11.53 10.11
C VAL A 68 -2.01 -12.06 10.06
N GLY A 69 -2.96 -11.29 9.55
CA GLY A 69 -4.37 -11.69 9.38
C GLY A 69 -4.63 -12.66 8.23
N PHE A 70 -3.64 -12.93 7.37
CA PHE A 70 -3.80 -13.78 6.18
C PHE A 70 -3.68 -15.29 6.46
N ASP A 71 -3.45 -15.72 7.71
CA ASP A 71 -3.38 -17.14 8.10
C ASP A 71 -4.73 -17.75 8.55
N SER A 72 -5.80 -16.95 8.67
CA SER A 72 -7.09 -17.43 9.23
C SER A 72 -8.20 -17.74 8.22
N SER A 73 -7.96 -17.66 6.91
CA SER A 73 -8.99 -17.92 5.88
C SER A 73 -8.57 -18.90 4.78
N GLN A 74 -7.70 -19.87 5.09
CA GLN A 74 -7.53 -21.08 4.27
C GLN A 74 -8.41 -22.25 4.75
N LYS A 75 -9.72 -22.04 4.97
CA LYS A 75 -10.67 -23.17 5.10
C LYS A 75 -12.04 -22.85 4.55
N GLN A 76 -12.28 -23.33 3.33
CA GLN A 76 -13.53 -23.90 2.78
C GLN A 76 -13.60 -23.59 1.28
N LEU A 77 -13.80 -24.53 0.35
CA LEU A 77 -13.95 -25.97 0.40
C LEU A 77 -13.84 -26.43 -1.06
N CYS A 78 -12.95 -27.36 -1.38
CA CYS A 78 -13.07 -28.14 -2.61
C CYS A 78 -14.42 -28.88 -2.61
N LYS A 79 -15.14 -28.87 -3.74
CA LYS A 79 -16.22 -29.80 -4.23
C LYS A 79 -17.06 -29.02 -5.26
N ASN A 80 -17.36 -29.43 -6.50
CA ASN A 80 -17.06 -30.59 -7.33
C ASN A 80 -17.51 -30.24 -8.78
N PRO A 81 -17.09 -30.98 -9.81
CA PRO A 81 -17.49 -30.80 -11.21
C PRO A 81 -18.75 -31.62 -11.54
N LYS A 82 -19.77 -31.02 -12.17
CA LYS A 82 -20.95 -31.67 -12.80
C LYS A 82 -21.61 -30.67 -13.75
N GLN A 83 -22.25 -30.99 -14.87
CA GLN A 83 -22.43 -32.13 -15.77
C GLN A 83 -23.27 -31.56 -16.93
N LYS A 84 -23.03 -32.03 -18.17
CA LYS A 84 -23.91 -32.04 -19.36
C LYS A 84 -25.17 -31.14 -19.44
N GLY A 85 -25.27 -30.42 -20.56
CA GLY A 85 -26.51 -30.14 -21.29
C GLY A 85 -26.16 -30.10 -22.77
#